data_AF-A0A3P6SUT1-F1
#
_entry.id   AF-A0A3P6SUT1-F1
#
_cell.length_a   1.000
_cell.length_b   1.000
_cell.length_c   1.000
_cell.angle_alpha   90.00
_cell.angle_beta   90.00
_cell.angle_gamma   90.00
#
_symmetry.space_group_name_H-M   'P 1'
#
loop_
_entity.id
_entity.type
_entity.pdbx_description
1 polymer ?
#
loop_
_entity_poly.entity_id
_entity_poly.type
_entity_poly.pdbx_seq_one_letter_code
_entity_poly.pdbx_strand_id
1 'polypeptide(L)'
;MSTDFYFSYTYDLSRTLQENALGVSDWPNFKNAGKADATFHTDSKFIWNRYLLEPLRANAVSEQWIIEMVHGYVGLFTVHLFFILFK
;
A
#
# COMPACT_ATOMS: atom_id res chain seq x y z
N MET A 1 -18.74 -3.64 -16.54
CA MET A 1 -17.31 -3.30 -16.43
C MET A 1 -17.14 -2.58 -15.10
N SER A 2 -17.04 -3.31 -13.99
CA SER A 2 -16.65 -2.70 -12.71
C SER A 2 -15.22 -3.17 -12.46
N THR A 3 -14.31 -2.23 -12.36
CA THR A 3 -12.93 -2.47 -11.96
C THR A 3 -12.58 -1.32 -11.03
N ASP A 4 -12.95 -1.49 -9.76
CA ASP A 4 -12.82 -0.45 -8.75
C ASP A 4 -11.36 -0.41 -8.27
N PHE A 5 -10.62 0.59 -8.78
CA PHE A 5 -9.23 0.84 -8.43
C PHE A 5 -9.08 2.06 -7.54
N TYR A 6 -8.20 1.96 -6.55
CA TYR A 6 -7.98 2.99 -5.55
C TYR A 6 -6.49 3.26 -5.42
N PHE A 7 -6.13 4.53 -5.24
CA PHE A 7 -4.77 4.98 -4.99
C PHE A 7 -4.80 6.23 -4.10
N SER A 8 -3.67 6.54 -3.48
CA SER A 8 -3.44 7.81 -2.80
C SER A 8 -2.02 8.28 -3.10
N TYR A 9 -1.85 9.59 -3.35
CA TYR A 9 -0.54 10.17 -3.61
C TYR A 9 0.35 10.25 -2.37
N THR A 10 -0.26 10.30 -1.19
CA THR A 10 0.44 10.57 0.08
C THR A 10 0.43 9.37 1.03
N TYR A 11 -0.27 8.30 0.68
CA TYR A 11 -0.46 7.15 1.55
C TYR A 11 -0.45 5.86 0.73
N ASP A 12 0.32 4.87 1.18
CA ASP A 12 0.43 3.58 0.52
C ASP A 12 -0.76 2.69 0.89
N LEU A 13 -1.72 2.56 -0.04
CA LEU A 13 -2.90 1.69 0.12
C LEU A 13 -2.59 0.21 -0.10
N SER A 14 -1.43 -0.14 -0.65
CA SER A 14 -1.03 -1.54 -0.83
C SER A 14 -0.65 -2.20 0.50
N ARG A 15 -0.51 -1.40 1.56
CA ARG A 15 -0.11 -1.82 2.90
C ARG A 15 -1.19 -1.55 3.93
N THR A 16 -1.18 -2.36 4.98
CA THR A 16 -2.00 -2.13 6.17
C THR A 16 -1.53 -0.90 6.93
N LEU A 17 -2.42 -0.33 7.75
CA LEU A 17 -2.07 0.77 8.66
C LEU A 17 -0.93 0.39 9.61
N GLN A 18 -0.91 -0.86 10.09
CA GLN A 18 0.15 -1.36 10.98
C GLN A 18 1.52 -1.32 10.30
N GLU A 19 1.61 -1.78 9.05
CA GLU A 19 2.85 -1.77 8.27
C GLU A 19 3.32 -0.34 7.98
N ASN A 20 2.41 0.56 7.61
CA ASN A 20 2.73 1.97 7.37
C ASN A 20 3.14 2.72 8.64
N ALA A 21 2.48 2.45 9.78
CA ALA A 21 2.77 3.13 11.04
C ALA A 21 4.07 2.65 11.69
N LEU A 22 4.36 1.35 11.58
CA LEU A 22 5.54 0.75 12.23
C LEU A 22 6.77 0.72 11.31
N GLY A 23 6.60 0.98 10.01
CA GLY A 23 7.67 0.84 9.02
C GLY A 23 8.17 -0.61 8.89
N VAL A 24 7.43 -1.59 9.43
CA VAL A 24 7.78 -3.00 9.40
C VAL A 24 7.20 -3.59 8.12
N SER A 25 8.05 -3.83 7.12
CA SER A 25 7.72 -4.65 5.94
C SER A 25 7.81 -6.15 6.23
N ASP A 26 8.54 -6.52 7.29
CA ASP A 26 8.98 -7.89 7.50
C ASP A 26 8.25 -8.51 8.68
N TRP A 27 7.18 -9.25 8.40
CA TRP A 27 6.66 -10.25 9.34
C TRP A 27 7.81 -11.20 9.74
N PRO A 28 7.92 -11.69 11.00
CA PRO A 28 9.17 -12.22 11.57
C PRO A 28 9.85 -13.42 10.87
N ASN A 29 9.21 -14.00 9.85
CA ASN A 29 9.69 -15.20 9.15
C ASN A 29 10.65 -14.92 7.98
N PHE A 30 10.91 -13.65 7.62
CA PHE A 30 11.78 -13.31 6.49
C PHE A 30 13.24 -12.99 6.86
N LYS A 31 13.68 -13.30 8.09
CA LYS A 31 15.08 -13.04 8.50
C LYS A 31 16.11 -14.06 7.96
N ASN A 32 15.68 -15.06 7.21
CA ASN A 32 16.55 -16.12 6.68
C ASN A 32 16.89 -15.98 5.20
N ALA A 33 16.31 -15.01 4.48
CA ALA A 33 16.75 -14.70 3.12
C ALA A 33 18.00 -13.82 3.21
N GLY A 34 19.14 -14.32 2.73
CA GLY A 34 20.40 -13.59 2.72
C GLY A 34 20.26 -12.19 2.11
N LYS A 35 21.14 -11.28 2.56
CA LYS A 35 21.24 -9.84 2.22
C LYS A 35 21.18 -9.43 0.74
N ALA A 36 20.98 -10.35 -0.20
CA ALA A 36 20.81 -10.08 -1.62
C ALA A 36 19.33 -10.01 -2.08
N ASP A 37 18.37 -10.45 -1.26
CA ASP A 37 16.94 -10.54 -1.65
C ASP A 37 16.02 -9.54 -0.91
N ALA A 38 16.61 -8.68 -0.08
CA ALA A 38 15.89 -7.66 0.70
C ALA A 38 15.27 -6.53 -0.18
N THR A 39 15.51 -6.54 -1.49
CA THR A 39 14.88 -5.64 -2.45
C THR A 39 13.48 -6.09 -2.89
N PHE A 40 13.07 -7.30 -2.54
CA PHE A 40 11.73 -7.78 -2.82
C PHE A 40 11.04 -8.19 -1.52
N HIS A 41 9.76 -7.82 -1.40
CA HIS A 41 8.77 -8.26 -0.42
C HIS A 41 8.35 -7.25 0.67
N THR A 42 8.34 -5.95 0.36
CA THR A 42 7.20 -5.11 0.76
C THR A 42 5.99 -5.54 -0.08
N ASP A 43 4.78 -5.61 0.49
CA ASP A 43 3.52 -6.23 0.02
C ASP A 43 3.01 -5.92 -1.40
N SER A 44 3.83 -6.19 -2.39
CA SER A 44 3.53 -5.99 -3.81
C SER A 44 2.40 -6.88 -4.34
N LYS A 45 1.92 -7.84 -3.54
CA LYS A 45 0.76 -8.67 -3.85
C LYS A 45 -0.52 -7.84 -4.04
N PHE A 46 -0.58 -6.63 -3.46
CA PHE A 46 -1.72 -5.73 -3.57
C PHE A 46 -1.54 -4.61 -4.60
N ILE A 47 -0.35 -4.44 -5.17
CA ILE A 47 -0.09 -3.50 -6.26
C ILE A 47 -0.60 -4.11 -7.56
N TRP A 48 -1.83 -3.77 -7.94
CA TRP A 48 -2.51 -4.38 -9.08
C TRP A 48 -1.80 -4.08 -10.41
N ASN A 49 -1.34 -2.85 -10.61
CA ASN A 49 -0.71 -2.42 -11.86
C ASN A 49 0.80 -2.68 -11.91
N ARG A 50 1.36 -3.54 -11.04
CA ARG A 50 2.81 -3.79 -10.95
C ARG A 50 3.45 -4.10 -12.31
N TYR A 51 2.88 -5.02 -13.07
CA TYR A 51 3.39 -5.41 -14.39
C TYR A 51 3.39 -4.23 -15.39
N LEU A 52 2.37 -3.37 -15.33
CA LEU A 52 2.26 -2.20 -16.19
C LEU A 52 3.30 -1.11 -15.85
N LEU A 53 3.78 -1.07 -14.60
CA LEU A 53 4.79 -0.13 -14.14
C LEU A 53 6.23 -0.57 -14.44
N GLU A 54 6.48 -1.85 -14.72
CA GLU A 54 7.82 -2.37 -15.03
C GLU A 54 8.53 -1.61 -16.16
N PRO A 55 7.92 -1.37 -17.33
CA PRO A 55 8.59 -0.62 -18.39
C PRO A 55 8.89 0.84 -17.98
N LEU A 56 8.09 1.48 -17.13
CA LEU A 56 8.38 2.83 -16.64
C LEU A 56 9.61 2.84 -15.73
N ARG A 57 9.68 1.87 -14.81
CA ARG A 57 10.84 1.69 -13.92
C ARG A 57 12.10 1.32 -14.69
N ALA A 58 11.98 0.43 -15.68
CA ALA A 58 13.09 0.02 -16.54
C ALA A 58 13.66 1.19 -17.37
N ASN A 59 12.82 2.17 -17.73
CA ASN A 59 13.24 3.38 -18.43
C ASN A 59 13.64 4.54 -17.50
N ALA A 60 13.85 4.27 -16.21
CA ALA A 60 14.25 5.28 -15.21
C ALA A 60 13.32 6.50 -15.16
N VAL A 61 12.02 6.29 -15.39
CA VAL A 61 11.00 7.32 -15.17
C VAL A 61 10.99 7.67 -13.68
N SER A 62 10.92 8.97 -13.35
CA SER A 62 10.86 9.42 -11.96
C SER A 62 9.68 8.81 -11.22
N GLU A 63 9.90 8.36 -9.98
CA GLU A 63 8.88 7.76 -9.10
C GLU A 63 7.67 8.68 -8.88
N GLN A 64 7.81 10.01 -9.05
CA GLN A 64 6.69 10.94 -8.98
C GLN A 64 5.61 10.70 -10.04
N TRP A 65 5.95 10.01 -11.13
CA TRP A 65 5.05 9.63 -12.23
C TRP A 65 4.57 8.18 -12.13
N ILE A 66 5.02 7.44 -11.11
CA ILE A 66 4.70 6.04 -10.88
C ILE A 66 3.68 5.98 -9.74
N ILE A 67 2.44 5.64 -10.08
CA ILE A 67 1.34 5.53 -9.12
C ILE A 67 0.96 4.07 -9.00
N GLU A 68 1.03 3.55 -7.79
CA GLU A 68 0.59 2.20 -7.46
C GLU A 68 -0.90 2.20 -7.17
N MET A 69 -1.62 1.24 -7.75
CA MET A 69 -3.07 1.11 -7.61
C MET A 69 -3.41 -0.22 -6.97
N VAL A 70 -4.44 -0.20 -6.11
CA VAL A 70 -5.01 -1.39 -5.49
C VAL A 70 -6.40 -1.63 -6.06
N HIS A 71 -6.73 -2.89 -6.32
CA HIS A 71 -8.08 -3.29 -6.69
C HIS A 71 -8.86 -3.71 -5.43
N GLY A 72 -10.08 -3.19 -5.24
CA GLY A 72 -10.87 -3.54 -4.06
C GLY A 72 -11.92 -2.49 -3.72
N TYR A 73 -11.93 -2.03 -2.48
CA TYR A 73 -12.82 -0.98 -2.00
C TYR A 73 -12.15 -0.13 -0.93
N VAL A 74 -12.27 1.19 -1.05
CA VAL A 74 -11.88 2.15 0.00
C VAL A 74 -13.02 3.13 0.19
N GLY A 75 -13.55 3.19 1.41
CA GLY A 75 -14.62 4.10 1.80
C GLY A 75 -14.36 4.66 3.19
N LEU A 76 -14.54 5.97 3.35
CA LEU A 76 -14.50 6.66 4.63
C LEU A 76 -15.85 7.32 4.86
N PHE A 77 -16.37 7.18 6.08
CA PHE A 77 -17.56 7.90 6.51
C PHE A 77 -17.29 8.51 7.89
N THR A 78 -17.68 9.77 8.06
CA THR A 78 -17.55 10.50 9.31
C THR A 78 -18.75 10.23 10.19
N VAL A 79 -18.51 9.89 11.46
CA VAL A 79 -19.57 9.70 12.47
C VAL A 79 -19.37 10.70 13.60
N HIS A 80 -20.44 11.38 13.99
CA HIS A 80 -20.45 12.27 15.15
C HIS A 80 -21.04 11.54 16.36
N LEU A 81 -20.21 11.27 17.36
CA LEU A 81 -20.64 10.66 18.62
C LEU A 81 -20.85 11.76 19.68
N PHE A 82 -22.09 11.95 20.12
CA PHE A 82 -22.40 12.84 21.23
C PHE A 82 -22.33 12.06 22.54
N PHE A 83 -21.40 12.44 23.42
CA PHE A 83 -21.34 11.88 24.78
C PHE A 83 -22.38 12.58 25.65
N ILE A 84 -23.45 11.86 26.00
CA ILE A 84 -24.35 12.28 27.07
C ILE A 84 -23.73 11.79 28.39
N LEU A 85 -23.19 12.73 29.17
CA LEU A 85 -22.83 12.49 30.56
C LEU A 85 -24.13 12.27 31.35
N PHE A 86 -24.42 11.01 31.70
CA PHE A 86 -25.36 10.73 32.78
C PHE A 86 -24.66 11.08 34.10
N LYS A 87 -25.22 12.06 34.80
CA LYS A 87 -24.79 12.50 36.13
C LYS A 87 -25.69 11.88 37.20
#